data_AF-A0A850SVU5-F1
#
_entry.id   AF-A0A850SVU5-F1
#
_cell.length_a   1.000
_cell.length_b   1.000
_cell.length_c   1.000
_cell.angle_alpha   90.00
_cell.angle_beta   90.00
_cell.angle_gamma   90.00
#
_symmetry.space_group_name_H-M   'P 1'
#
loop_
_entity.id
_entity.type
_entity.pdbx_description
1 polymer ?
#
loop_
_entity_poly.entity_id
_entity_poly.type
_entity_poly.pdbx_seq_one_letter_code
_entity_poly.pdbx_strand_id
1 'polypeptide(L)'
;MLYFKKRVQITGTPTSPQTLTFGSGSLLVTETGGNFPTINSATHVYRVDVDAGPYQEARVYMASTPSLNVSGYVTFTIAHSEAGGAASDGAYYADISLTVQPI
;
A
#
# COMPACT_ATOMS: atom_id res chain seq x y z
N MET A 1 17.17 3.65 -8.56
CA MET A 1 16.35 2.88 -7.60
C MET A 1 15.53 3.88 -6.81
N LEU A 2 14.19 3.79 -6.86
CA LEU A 2 13.30 4.63 -6.06
C LEU A 2 12.70 3.80 -4.94
N TYR A 3 12.61 4.39 -3.75
CA TYR A 3 11.97 3.81 -2.58
C TYR A 3 10.93 4.79 -2.02
N PHE A 4 9.74 4.27 -1.75
CA PHE A 4 8.69 4.96 -1.03
C PHE A 4 8.33 4.12 0.20
N LYS A 5 8.11 4.76 1.35
CA LYS A 5 7.51 4.15 2.54
C LYS A 5 6.49 5.11 3.15
N LYS A 6 5.30 4.63 3.48
CA LYS A 6 4.29 5.44 4.16
C LYS A 6 3.49 4.60 5.14
N ARG A 7 3.23 5.16 6.32
CA ARG A 7 2.23 4.64 7.24
C ARG A 7 0.84 4.98 6.73
N VAL A 8 0.00 3.96 6.58
CA VAL A 8 -1.34 4.09 6.02
C VAL A 8 -2.34 3.55 7.03
N GLN A 9 -3.43 4.29 7.19
CA GLN A 9 -4.60 3.85 7.93
C GLN A 9 -5.39 2.87 7.07
N ILE A 10 -5.62 1.66 7.57
CA ILE A 10 -6.32 0.57 6.90
C ILE A 10 -7.68 0.38 7.58
N THR A 11 -8.75 0.59 6.80
CA THR A 11 -10.14 0.52 7.28
C THR A 11 -10.96 -0.59 6.62
N GLY A 12 -10.38 -1.34 5.68
CA GLY A 12 -11.07 -2.44 4.97
C GLY A 12 -11.18 -3.74 5.78
N THR A 13 -12.16 -4.59 5.43
CA THR A 13 -12.42 -5.92 6.03
C THR A 13 -11.95 -7.13 5.20
N PRO A 14 -11.79 -8.38 5.72
CA PRO A 14 -11.57 -9.53 4.85
C PRO A 14 -12.62 -9.66 3.75
N THR A 15 -13.87 -9.28 4.05
CA THR A 15 -15.00 -9.34 3.12
C THR A 15 -15.23 -8.05 2.33
N SER A 16 -14.67 -6.92 2.77
CA SER A 16 -14.76 -5.61 2.12
C SER A 16 -13.39 -4.93 2.13
N PRO A 17 -12.44 -5.44 1.33
CA PRO A 17 -11.06 -4.99 1.38
C PRO A 17 -10.90 -3.60 0.75
N GLN A 18 -9.84 -2.88 1.09
CA GLN A 18 -9.58 -1.53 0.60
C GLN A 18 -8.55 -1.55 -0.54
N THR A 19 -8.86 -0.86 -1.64
CA THR A 19 -7.92 -0.66 -2.74
C THR A 19 -7.13 0.63 -2.55
N LEU A 20 -5.81 0.53 -2.69
CA LEU A 20 -4.87 1.63 -2.61
C LEU A 20 -4.15 1.82 -3.94
N THR A 21 -3.85 3.07 -4.29
CA THR A 21 -3.10 3.43 -5.50
C THR A 21 -2.03 4.46 -5.14
N PHE A 22 -0.77 4.21 -5.52
CA PHE A 22 0.29 5.19 -5.31
C PHE A 22 0.00 6.46 -6.12
N GLY A 23 0.22 7.65 -5.54
CA GLY A 23 -0.18 8.91 -6.16
C GLY A 23 -1.63 9.32 -5.95
N SER A 24 -2.40 8.57 -5.14
CA SER A 24 -3.76 8.95 -4.72
C SER A 24 -3.79 9.44 -3.27
N GLY A 25 -4.88 10.11 -2.87
CA GLY A 25 -5.04 10.72 -1.54
C GLY A 25 -4.77 9.81 -0.34
N SER A 26 -4.89 8.48 -0.49
CA SER A 26 -4.60 7.49 0.56
C SER A 26 -3.11 7.17 0.72
N LEU A 27 -2.29 7.47 -0.29
CA LEU A 27 -0.85 7.24 -0.34
C LEU A 27 -0.15 8.53 -0.80
N LEU A 28 -0.05 9.51 0.09
CA LEU A 28 0.64 10.78 -0.17
C LEU A 28 2.00 10.85 0.55
N VAL A 29 3.05 11.19 -0.20
CA VAL A 29 4.39 11.49 0.33
C VAL A 29 4.32 12.77 1.17
N THR A 30 4.83 12.74 2.41
CA THR A 30 5.00 13.95 3.24
C THR A 30 6.35 14.62 3.06
N GLU A 31 7.32 13.97 2.40
CA GLU A 31 8.43 14.70 1.76
C GLU A 31 7.87 15.53 0.60
N THR A 32 7.57 16.78 0.92
CA THR A 32 7.21 17.85 -0.02
C THR A 32 8.07 17.79 -1.27
N GLY A 33 7.51 17.30 -2.39
CA GLY A 33 8.06 17.49 -3.73
C GLY A 33 8.36 16.24 -4.57
N GLY A 34 8.24 15.03 -4.04
CA GLY A 34 8.43 13.82 -4.86
C GLY A 34 7.20 13.45 -5.68
N ASN A 35 7.23 13.64 -7.01
CA ASN A 35 6.24 13.00 -7.89
C ASN A 35 6.41 11.48 -7.81
N PHE A 36 5.28 10.76 -7.72
CA PHE A 36 5.31 9.31 -7.90
C PHE A 36 5.84 9.00 -9.31
N PRO A 37 6.80 8.08 -9.46
CA PRO A 37 7.25 7.70 -10.78
C PRO A 37 6.10 6.99 -11.50
N THR A 38 5.87 7.35 -12.75
CA THR A 38 5.08 6.50 -13.64
C THR A 38 5.88 5.23 -13.90
N ILE A 39 5.33 4.08 -13.55
CA ILE A 39 5.98 2.79 -13.78
C ILE A 39 5.52 2.24 -15.13
N ASN A 40 6.50 1.83 -15.93
CA ASN A 40 6.28 1.03 -17.12
C ASN A 40 6.90 -0.35 -16.90
N SER A 41 6.08 -1.39 -16.88
CA SER A 41 6.52 -2.76 -16.65
C SER A 41 7.43 -3.32 -17.75
N ALA A 42 7.50 -2.68 -18.92
CA ALA A 42 8.46 -3.04 -19.97
C ALA A 42 9.88 -2.54 -19.68
N THR A 43 10.06 -1.56 -18.79
CA THR A 43 11.36 -0.93 -18.51
C THR A 43 11.73 -0.92 -17.02
N HIS A 44 10.80 -1.31 -16.15
CA HIS A 44 10.99 -1.30 -14.70
C HIS A 44 10.44 -2.56 -14.05
N VAL A 45 11.14 -3.01 -13.00
CA VAL A 45 10.62 -3.95 -12.01
C VAL A 45 10.16 -3.16 -10.80
N TYR A 46 9.00 -3.54 -10.25
CA TYR A 46 8.47 -2.94 -9.03
C TYR A 46 8.09 -4.01 -8.01
N ARG A 47 8.15 -3.63 -6.73
CA ARG A 47 7.75 -4.47 -5.60
C ARG A 47 7.01 -3.63 -4.57
N VAL A 48 5.88 -4.17 -4.11
CA VAL A 48 5.13 -3.63 -2.98
C VAL A 48 5.38 -4.53 -1.78
N ASP A 49 5.74 -3.93 -0.65
CA ASP A 49 5.89 -4.61 0.63
C ASP A 49 4.98 -3.96 1.65
N VAL A 50 4.27 -4.77 2.44
CA VAL A 50 3.45 -4.33 3.57
C VAL A 50 4.15 -4.80 4.83
N ASP A 51 4.71 -3.86 5.58
CA ASP A 51 5.47 -4.12 6.78
C ASP A 51 4.54 -4.05 8.00
N ALA A 52 4.44 -5.21 8.66
CA ALA A 52 3.77 -5.45 9.93
C ALA A 52 4.63 -4.91 11.08
N GLY A 53 4.85 -3.59 11.09
CA GLY A 53 5.67 -2.93 12.11
C GLY A 53 5.06 -3.00 13.52
N PRO A 54 5.76 -2.48 14.55
CA PRO A 54 5.33 -2.56 15.95
C PRO A 54 4.02 -1.80 16.27
N TYR A 55 3.48 -1.06 15.30
CA TYR A 55 2.22 -0.30 15.41
C TYR A 55 1.03 -1.06 14.81
N GLN A 56 1.21 -2.32 14.43
CA GLN A 56 0.16 -3.11 13.82
C GLN A 56 -0.80 -3.63 14.90
N GLU A 57 -1.90 -2.92 15.09
CA GLU A 57 -2.97 -3.30 16.03
C GLU A 57 -3.72 -4.58 15.59
N ALA A 58 -3.71 -4.93 14.30
CA ALA A 58 -4.07 -6.25 13.79
C ALA A 58 -3.36 -6.60 12.49
N ARG A 59 -3.15 -7.90 12.28
CA ARG A 59 -2.51 -8.45 11.08
C ARG A 59 -3.26 -8.03 9.82
N VAL A 60 -2.54 -7.54 8.83
CA VAL A 60 -3.04 -7.24 7.47
C VAL A 60 -2.37 -8.13 6.44
N TYR A 61 -3.03 -8.33 5.31
CA TYR A 61 -2.50 -9.07 4.18
C TYR A 61 -2.84 -8.38 2.84
N MET A 62 -2.03 -8.64 1.81
CA MET A 62 -2.38 -8.25 0.44
C MET A 62 -3.50 -9.16 -0.07
N ALA A 63 -4.65 -8.56 -0.32
CA ALA A 63 -5.84 -9.24 -0.84
C ALA A 63 -5.80 -9.40 -2.37
N SER A 64 -4.90 -8.69 -3.06
CA SER A 64 -4.69 -8.84 -4.50
C SER A 64 -3.22 -8.67 -4.87
N THR A 65 -2.83 -9.26 -6.00
CA THR A 65 -1.53 -9.02 -6.61
C THR A 65 -1.45 -7.56 -7.09
N PRO A 66 -0.39 -6.81 -6.75
CA PRO A 66 -0.20 -5.46 -7.27
C PRO A 66 -0.22 -5.43 -8.80
N SER A 67 -0.85 -4.40 -9.37
CA SER A 67 -0.92 -4.19 -10.81
C SER A 67 -0.75 -2.72 -11.16
N LEU A 68 -0.53 -2.39 -12.43
CA LEU A 68 -0.47 -1.01 -12.91
C LEU A 68 -1.85 -0.59 -13.41
N ASN A 69 -2.30 0.59 -13.02
CA ASN A 69 -3.48 1.21 -13.60
C ASN A 69 -3.17 1.86 -14.96
N VAL A 70 -4.19 2.41 -15.62
CA VAL A 70 -4.07 3.06 -16.94
C VAL A 70 -3.12 4.26 -16.95
N SER A 71 -2.82 4.85 -15.80
CA SER A 71 -1.89 5.98 -15.64
C SER A 71 -0.48 5.54 -15.25
N GLY A 72 -0.20 4.22 -15.19
CA GLY A 72 1.10 3.68 -14.81
C GLY A 72 1.40 3.78 -13.30
N TYR A 73 0.37 3.93 -12.46
CA TYR A 73 0.52 3.86 -11.01
C TYR A 73 0.24 2.44 -10.50
N VAL A 74 0.97 2.04 -9.47
CA VAL A 74 0.75 0.75 -8.81
C VAL A 74 -0.51 0.82 -7.96
N THR A 75 -1.39 -0.16 -8.17
CA THR A 75 -2.65 -0.37 -7.46
C THR A 75 -2.67 -1.77 -6.86
N PHE A 76 -3.13 -1.88 -5.62
CA PHE A 76 -3.22 -3.15 -4.89
C PHE A 76 -4.30 -3.05 -3.82
N THR A 77 -4.76 -4.21 -3.34
CA THR A 77 -5.83 -4.29 -2.34
C THR A 77 -5.29 -4.92 -1.07
N ILE A 78 -5.71 -4.41 0.07
CA ILE A 78 -5.33 -4.88 1.41
C ILE A 78 -6.56 -5.11 2.28
N ALA A 79 -6.43 -6.05 3.21
CA ALA A 79 -7.44 -6.37 4.22
C ALA A 79 -6.79 -6.71 5.55
N HIS A 80 -7.50 -6.48 6.67
CA HIS A 80 -7.15 -7.12 7.95
C HIS A 80 -7.53 -8.61 7.92
N SER A 81 -6.75 -9.44 8.63
CA SER A 81 -6.93 -10.90 8.64
C SER A 81 -7.91 -11.41 9.68
N GLU A 82 -8.23 -10.62 10.70
CA GLU A 82 -9.14 -11.02 11.78
C GLU A 82 -10.57 -10.56 11.49
N ALA A 83 -11.45 -11.50 11.19
CA ALA A 83 -12.88 -11.23 11.10
C ALA A 83 -13.44 -10.97 12.50
N GLY A 84 -13.91 -9.75 12.76
CA GLY A 84 -14.59 -9.40 14.01
C GLY A 84 -13.69 -9.01 15.19
N GLY A 85 -12.37 -8.92 14.99
CA GLY A 85 -11.43 -8.42 16.01
C GLY A 85 -11.46 -6.89 16.11
N ALA A 86 -12.53 -6.32 16.66
CA ALA A 86 -12.57 -4.90 17.02
C ALA A 86 -12.12 -4.73 18.49
N ALA A 87 -10.93 -4.16 18.70
CA ALA A 87 -10.53 -3.52 19.96
C ALA A 87 -9.25 -2.71 19.64
N SER A 88 -9.19 -1.39 19.67
CA SER A 88 -10.04 -0.32 20.19
C SER A 88 -9.84 0.90 19.27
N ASP A 89 -10.91 1.56 18.84
CA ASP A 89 -10.88 2.83 18.10
C ASP A 89 -10.15 2.88 16.74
N GLY A 90 -10.53 1.98 15.82
CA GLY A 90 -11.07 2.44 14.53
C GLY A 90 -10.25 2.28 13.25
N ALA A 91 -8.94 1.97 13.30
CA ALA A 91 -8.20 1.58 12.10
C ALA A 91 -6.82 0.99 12.39
N TYR A 92 -6.38 0.05 11.55
CA TYR A 92 -5.06 -0.54 11.66
C TYR A 92 -4.05 0.30 10.88
N TYR A 93 -2.84 0.47 11.42
CA TYR A 93 -1.78 1.12 10.68
C TYR A 93 -0.78 0.09 10.16
N ALA A 94 -0.43 0.20 8.88
CA ALA A 94 0.64 -0.59 8.28
C ALA A 94 1.59 0.34 7.52
N ASP A 95 2.87 0.00 7.50
CA ASP A 95 3.83 0.69 6.67
C ASP A 95 3.85 0.03 5.28
N ILE A 96 3.51 0.80 4.25
CA ILE A 96 3.50 0.34 2.87
C ILE A 96 4.71 0.90 2.16
N SER A 97 5.50 0.03 1.54
CA SER A 97 6.67 0.40 0.76
C SER A 97 6.53 0.03 -0.71
N LEU A 98 7.08 0.86 -1.59
CA LEU A 98 7.24 0.60 -3.03
C LEU A 98 8.70 0.77 -3.41
N THR A 99 9.26 -0.27 -4.03
CA THR A 99 10.60 -0.22 -4.61
C THR A 99 10.50 -0.34 -6.12
N VAL A 100 11.21 0.54 -6.83
CA VAL A 100 11.26 0.56 -8.31
C VAL A 100 12.71 0.56 -8.79
N GLN A 101 13.01 -0.31 -9.73
CA GLN A 101 14.33 -0.43 -10.35
C GLN A 101 14.22 -0.58 -11.87
N PRO A 102 15.16 -0.02 -12.65
CA PRO A 102 15.31 -0.38 -14.08
C PRO A 102 15.57 -1.88 -14.22
N ILE A 103 15.16 -2.43 -15.37
CA ILE A 103 15.53 -3.79 -15.79
C ILE A 103 16.99 -3.81 -16.24
#